data_AF-A0A9E2LUB5-F1
#
_entry.id   AF-A0A9E2LUB5-F1
#
_cell.length_a   1.000
_cell.length_b   1.000
_cell.length_c   1.000
_cell.angle_alpha   90.00
_cell.angle_beta   90.00
_cell.angle_gamma   90.00
#
_symmetry.space_group_name_H-M   'P 1'
#
loop_
_entity.id
_entity.type
_entity.pdbx_description
1 polymer ?
#
loop_
_entity_poly.entity_id
_entity_poly.type
_entity_poly.pdbx_seq_one_letter_code
_entity_poly.pdbx_strand_id
1 'polypeptide(L)'
;MSWEQLTAFWGRVGGEGWYLYAIGEAVPTEPAAAATTAEFVKRIDALLRDDHRHDYCSIVYADNLDAPTFIKIYDPNNLGVSCGFSTNPPLPGWIMSRVPPEDLEAEWKPPEGRRRWWRALFSD
;
A
#
# COMPACT_ATOMS: atom_id res chain seq x y z
N MET A 1 3.35 5.94 11.24
CA MET A 1 3.75 7.32 10.88
C MET A 1 2.61 8.28 11.22
N SER A 2 2.90 9.55 11.54
CA SER A 2 1.91 10.64 11.53
C SER A 2 1.57 11.05 10.09
N TRP A 3 0.55 11.88 9.89
CA TRP A 3 0.19 12.39 8.56
C TRP A 3 1.27 13.28 7.94
N GLU A 4 1.94 14.10 8.75
CA GLU A 4 3.06 14.94 8.29
C GLU A 4 4.28 14.08 7.91
N GLN A 5 4.60 13.07 8.74
CA GLN A 5 5.62 12.09 8.40
C GLN A 5 5.30 11.36 7.10
N LEU A 6 4.03 11.01 6.87
CA LEU A 6 3.61 10.37 5.63
C LEU A 6 3.84 11.28 4.41
N THR A 7 3.46 12.56 4.50
CA THR A 7 3.72 13.53 3.43
C THR A 7 5.21 13.64 3.12
N ALA A 8 6.06 13.76 4.15
CA ALA A 8 7.50 13.81 3.96
C ALA A 8 8.07 12.50 3.39
N PHE A 9 7.53 11.36 3.84
CA PHE A 9 7.92 10.04 3.39
C PHE A 9 7.62 9.82 1.90
N TRP A 10 6.43 10.22 1.42
CA TRP A 10 6.07 10.11 0.01
C TRP A 10 6.98 10.93 -0.92
N GLY A 11 7.54 12.05 -0.45
CA GLY A 11 8.56 12.78 -1.20
C GLY A 11 9.84 11.98 -1.48
N ARG A 12 10.07 10.87 -0.76
CA ARG A 12 11.22 9.96 -0.93
C ARG A 12 10.88 8.70 -1.71
N VAL A 13 9.60 8.45 -2.00
CA VAL A 13 9.11 7.26 -2.71
C VAL A 13 8.78 7.64 -4.14
N GLY A 14 9.58 7.15 -5.09
CA GLY A 14 9.36 7.38 -6.50
C GLY A 14 10.39 6.68 -7.38
N GLY A 15 10.35 7.03 -8.68
CA GLY A 15 11.21 6.43 -9.70
C GLY A 15 10.78 5.02 -10.12
N GLU A 16 11.62 4.41 -10.95
CA GLU A 16 11.45 3.04 -11.44
C GLU A 16 11.92 2.02 -10.39
N GLY A 17 11.65 0.73 -10.64
CA GLY A 17 12.15 -0.36 -9.81
C GLY A 17 11.28 -0.68 -8.59
N TRP A 18 10.04 -0.20 -8.55
CA TRP A 18 9.06 -0.56 -7.53
C TRP A 18 8.08 -1.58 -8.09
N TYR A 19 7.99 -2.75 -7.46
CA TYR A 19 6.86 -3.66 -7.63
C TYR A 19 5.70 -3.15 -6.79
N LEU A 20 4.57 -2.88 -7.44
CA LEU A 20 3.34 -2.46 -6.79
C LEU A 20 2.40 -3.66 -6.72
N TYR A 21 1.99 -4.07 -5.52
CA TYR A 21 1.15 -5.23 -5.34
C TYR A 21 -0.07 -4.90 -4.49
N ALA A 22 -1.27 -5.06 -5.05
CA ALA A 22 -2.52 -5.11 -4.31
C ALA A 22 -2.80 -6.56 -3.90
N ILE A 23 -2.87 -6.83 -2.59
CA ILE A 23 -3.04 -8.18 -2.07
C ILE A 23 -4.36 -8.77 -2.59
N GLY A 24 -4.30 -9.98 -3.16
CA GLY A 24 -5.44 -10.67 -3.77
C GLY A 24 -5.66 -10.37 -5.26
N GLU A 25 -4.85 -9.51 -5.86
CA GLU A 25 -4.69 -9.39 -7.32
C GLU A 25 -3.48 -10.22 -7.81
N ALA A 26 -3.22 -10.27 -9.11
CA ALA A 26 -2.06 -10.98 -9.63
C ALA A 26 -0.74 -10.36 -9.14
N VAL A 27 0.20 -11.19 -8.71
CA VAL A 27 1.53 -10.77 -8.29
C VAL A 27 2.28 -10.15 -9.48
N PRO A 28 2.83 -8.92 -9.36
CA PRO A 28 3.55 -8.28 -10.44
C PRO A 28 4.85 -9.04 -10.76
N THR A 29 5.08 -9.34 -12.05
CA THR A 29 6.31 -9.98 -12.52
C THR A 29 7.41 -8.99 -12.89
N GLU A 30 7.08 -7.71 -13.02
CA GLU A 30 7.98 -6.63 -13.39
C GLU A 30 7.74 -5.38 -12.53
N PRO A 31 8.77 -4.54 -12.30
CA PRO A 31 8.58 -3.29 -11.59
C PRO A 31 7.75 -2.31 -12.44
N ALA A 32 6.95 -1.50 -11.76
CA ALA A 32 6.18 -0.44 -12.40
C ALA A 32 7.10 0.66 -12.96
N ALA A 33 6.66 1.27 -14.06
CA ALA A 33 7.28 2.48 -14.60
C ALA A 33 7.20 3.64 -13.58
N ALA A 34 8.14 4.58 -13.65
CA ALA A 34 8.20 5.71 -12.72
C ALA A 34 6.89 6.52 -12.65
N ALA A 35 6.22 6.71 -13.79
CA ALA A 35 4.95 7.41 -13.87
C ALA A 35 3.84 6.67 -13.10
N THR A 36 3.75 5.35 -13.25
CA THR A 36 2.79 4.51 -12.53
C THR A 36 3.07 4.49 -11.03
N THR A 37 4.34 4.43 -10.61
CA THR A 37 4.72 4.57 -9.20
C THR A 37 4.27 5.91 -8.63
N ALA A 38 4.52 7.01 -9.34
CA ALA A 38 4.13 8.35 -8.88
C ALA A 38 2.60 8.49 -8.78
N GLU A 39 1.87 7.98 -9.77
CA GLU A 39 0.39 8.00 -9.75
C GLU A 39 -0.16 7.11 -8.64
N PHE A 40 0.46 5.95 -8.38
CA PHE A 40 0.09 5.09 -7.25
C PHE A 40 0.24 5.83 -5.92
N VAL A 41 1.40 6.43 -5.66
CA VAL A 41 1.68 7.17 -4.41
C VAL A 41 0.67 8.30 -4.22
N LYS A 42 0.36 9.05 -5.29
CA LYS A 42 -0.64 10.12 -5.25
C LYS A 42 -2.04 9.60 -4.91
N ARG A 43 -2.48 8.54 -5.60
CA ARG A 43 -3.83 7.98 -5.39
C ARG A 43 -3.96 7.32 -4.02
N ILE A 44 -2.93 6.62 -3.56
CA ILE A 44 -2.98 5.93 -2.27
C ILE A 44 -2.95 6.95 -1.13
N ASP A 45 -2.18 8.04 -1.22
CA ASP A 45 -2.23 9.12 -0.22
C ASP A 45 -3.64 9.71 -0.11
N ALA A 46 -4.28 10.03 -1.25
CA ALA A 46 -5.65 10.54 -1.26
C ALA A 46 -6.64 9.55 -0.63
N LEU A 47 -6.59 8.27 -1.04
CA LEU A 47 -7.45 7.21 -0.49
C LEU A 47 -7.29 7.10 1.02
N LEU A 48 -6.05 7.07 1.53
CA LEU A 48 -5.80 6.92 2.96
C LEU A 48 -6.31 8.13 3.75
N ARG A 49 -6.17 9.35 3.24
CA ARG A 49 -6.67 10.57 3.90
C ARG A 49 -8.19 10.64 3.93
N ASP A 50 -8.86 10.20 2.87
CA ASP A 50 -10.32 10.21 2.79
C ASP A 50 -10.95 9.14 3.70
N ASP A 51 -10.37 7.94 3.71
CA ASP A 51 -10.93 6.77 4.40
C ASP A 51 -10.43 6.59 5.85
N HIS A 52 -9.26 7.14 6.23
CA HIS A 52 -8.72 7.03 7.59
C HIS A 52 -8.88 8.34 8.38
N ARG A 53 -10.08 8.58 8.91
CA ARG A 53 -10.42 9.82 9.63
C ARG A 53 -9.92 9.84 11.09
N HIS A 54 -8.64 9.55 11.27
CA HIS A 54 -7.93 9.70 12.54
C HIS A 54 -6.91 10.84 12.45
N ASP A 55 -6.52 11.40 13.59
CA ASP A 55 -5.46 12.42 13.68
C ASP A 55 -4.05 11.85 13.46
N TYR A 56 -3.94 10.53 13.36
CA TYR A 56 -2.74 9.79 12.98
C TYR A 56 -2.99 8.93 11.73
N CYS A 57 -1.91 8.56 11.03
CA CYS A 57 -1.97 7.58 9.95
C CYS A 57 -1.80 6.16 10.51
N SER A 58 -0.63 5.82 11.06
CA SER A 58 -0.33 4.51 11.69
C SER A 58 -0.77 3.25 10.93
N ILE A 59 -0.96 3.35 9.61
CA ILE A 59 -1.35 2.26 8.70
C ILE A 59 -0.40 2.12 7.51
N VAL A 60 0.66 2.92 7.48
CA VAL A 60 1.77 2.82 6.53
C VAL A 60 3.06 2.57 7.29
N TYR A 61 3.78 1.54 6.88
CA TYR A 61 5.03 1.08 7.49
C TYR A 61 6.07 0.90 6.39
N ALA A 62 7.29 1.33 6.67
CA ALA A 62 8.43 1.12 5.79
C ALA A 62 9.58 0.50 6.59
N ASP A 63 10.42 -0.27 5.91
CA ASP A 63 11.67 -0.81 6.46
C ASP A 63 12.66 0.31 6.84
N ASN A 64 12.69 1.38 6.04
CA ASN A 64 13.52 2.56 6.27
C ASN A 64 12.79 3.83 5.77
N LEU A 65 12.76 4.90 6.58
CA LEU A 65 12.05 6.13 6.23
C LEU A 65 12.84 7.05 5.29
N ASP A 66 14.18 6.93 5.26
CA ASP A 66 15.07 7.76 4.46
C ASP A 66 15.38 7.13 3.10
N ALA A 67 15.52 5.80 3.07
CA ALA A 67 15.78 5.02 1.86
C ALA A 67 14.93 3.73 1.83
N PRO A 68 13.61 3.85 1.64
CA PRO A 68 12.71 2.70 1.71
C PRO A 68 13.00 1.70 0.59
N THR A 69 13.01 0.42 0.96
CA THR A 69 13.04 -0.69 0.01
C THR A 69 11.78 -1.55 0.06
N PHE A 70 11.00 -1.43 1.15
CA PHE A 70 9.79 -2.20 1.35
C PHE A 70 8.76 -1.42 2.17
N ILE A 71 7.53 -1.34 1.67
CA ILE A 71 6.45 -0.54 2.24
C ILE A 71 5.20 -1.41 2.34
N LYS A 72 4.61 -1.49 3.55
CA LYS A 72 3.30 -2.07 3.79
C LYS A 72 2.27 -0.97 4.00
N ILE A 73 1.15 -1.07 3.30
CA ILE A 73 0.04 -0.13 3.38
C ILE A 73 -1.21 -0.91 3.75
N TYR A 74 -1.77 -0.62 4.92
CA TYR A 74 -2.98 -1.24 5.41
C TYR A 74 -4.22 -0.47 4.94
N ASP A 75 -5.25 -1.22 4.57
CA ASP A 75 -6.55 -0.68 4.19
C ASP A 75 -7.28 -0.14 5.43
N PRO A 76 -7.66 1.16 5.49
CA PRO A 76 -8.43 1.73 6.59
C PRO A 76 -9.75 0.98 6.86
N ASN A 77 -10.35 0.40 5.82
CA ASN A 77 -11.61 -0.35 5.89
C ASN A 77 -11.40 -1.84 6.20
N ASN A 78 -10.14 -2.28 6.39
CA ASN A 78 -9.80 -3.65 6.74
C ASN A 78 -8.61 -3.73 7.73
N LEU A 79 -8.67 -2.96 8.82
CA LEU A 79 -7.66 -2.98 9.88
C LEU A 79 -7.88 -4.11 10.91
N GLY A 80 -9.05 -4.75 10.89
CA GLY A 80 -9.47 -5.70 11.92
C GLY A 80 -9.69 -5.05 13.30
N VAL A 81 -10.04 -5.87 14.30
CA VAL A 81 -10.07 -5.45 15.71
C VAL A 81 -8.68 -5.62 16.31
N SER A 82 -7.87 -4.57 16.23
CA SER A 82 -6.55 -4.50 16.85
C SER A 82 -6.66 -3.96 18.28
N CYS A 83 -7.00 -4.82 19.24
CA CYS A 83 -6.74 -4.58 20.67
C CYS A 83 -6.33 -5.85 21.44
N GLY A 84 -5.98 -6.94 20.74
CA GLY A 84 -5.52 -8.18 21.36
C GLY A 84 -4.53 -8.91 20.45
N PHE A 85 -3.61 -9.65 21.08
CA PHE A 85 -2.68 -10.56 20.42
C PHE A 85 -3.47 -11.51 19.48
N SER A 86 -3.34 -11.31 18.17
CA SER A 86 -3.95 -12.16 17.15
C SER A 86 -2.95 -13.19 16.67
N THR A 87 -3.36 -14.45 16.58
CA THR A 87 -2.63 -15.53 15.90
C THR A 87 -2.63 -15.38 14.37
N ASN A 88 -3.46 -14.47 13.82
CA ASN A 88 -3.54 -14.19 12.39
C ASN A 88 -3.59 -12.65 12.17
N PRO A 89 -2.44 -11.97 12.12
CA PRO A 89 -2.41 -10.52 11.93
C PRO A 89 -3.01 -10.16 10.56
N PRO A 90 -3.70 -9.01 10.44
CA PRO A 90 -4.26 -8.60 9.16
C PRO A 90 -3.14 -8.50 8.11
N LEU A 91 -3.41 -8.98 6.90
CA LEU A 91 -2.56 -8.71 5.75
C LEU A 91 -2.66 -7.22 5.38
N PRO A 92 -1.60 -6.62 4.81
CA PRO A 92 -1.69 -5.29 4.23
C PRO A 92 -2.69 -5.30 3.06
N GLY A 93 -3.24 -4.14 2.71
CA GLY A 93 -4.01 -3.99 1.47
C GLY A 93 -3.09 -3.89 0.25
N TRP A 94 -1.93 -3.23 0.42
CA TRP A 94 -0.95 -3.03 -0.64
C TRP A 94 0.48 -3.10 -0.13
N ILE A 95 1.38 -3.45 -1.06
CA ILE A 95 2.82 -3.47 -0.87
C ILE A 95 3.50 -2.68 -1.99
N MET A 96 4.54 -1.93 -1.63
CA MET A 96 5.57 -1.48 -2.56
C MET A 96 6.89 -2.18 -2.19
N SER A 97 7.56 -2.80 -3.15
CA SER A 97 8.83 -3.51 -2.92
C SER A 97 9.86 -3.23 -4.00
N ARG A 98 11.14 -3.15 -3.64
CA ARG A 98 12.27 -3.07 -4.60
C ARG A 98 12.67 -4.42 -5.18
N VAL A 99 12.15 -5.51 -4.61
CA VAL A 99 12.33 -6.88 -5.10
C VAL A 99 10.97 -7.50 -5.47
N PRO A 100 10.92 -8.50 -6.37
CA PRO A 100 9.68 -9.19 -6.70
C PRO A 100 8.96 -9.69 -5.43
N PRO A 101 7.68 -9.37 -5.24
CA PRO A 101 6.90 -9.89 -4.12
C PRO A 101 6.50 -11.36 -4.38
N GLU A 102 6.20 -12.06 -3.30
CA GLU A 102 5.56 -13.38 -3.34
C GLU A 102 4.05 -13.24 -3.11
N ASP A 103 3.27 -14.22 -3.58
CA ASP A 103 1.85 -14.27 -3.24
C ASP A 103 1.69 -14.53 -1.74
N LEU A 104 0.92 -13.67 -1.07
CA LEU A 104 0.60 -13.83 0.35
C LEU A 104 -0.61 -14.73 0.58
N GLU A 105 -1.15 -15.34 -0.49
CA GLU A 105 -2.23 -16.33 -0.45
C GLU A 105 -3.43 -15.83 0.37
N ALA A 106 -3.87 -14.60 0.10
CA ALA A 106 -4.96 -14.00 0.85
C ALA A 106 -6.24 -14.84 0.74
N GLU A 107 -6.75 -15.30 1.89
CA GLU A 107 -7.97 -16.12 1.96
C GLU A 107 -9.23 -15.38 1.49
N TRP A 108 -9.15 -14.06 1.37
CA TRP A 108 -10.26 -13.16 1.11
C TRP A 108 -9.92 -12.22 -0.04
N LYS A 109 -10.92 -11.99 -0.92
CA LYS A 109 -10.78 -11.06 -2.04
C LYS A 109 -11.08 -9.64 -1.55
N PRO A 110 -10.27 -8.63 -1.93
CA PRO A 110 -10.58 -7.25 -1.63
C PRO A 110 -11.97 -6.87 -2.16
N PRO A 111 -12.70 -5.96 -1.47
CA PRO A 111 -13.97 -5.45 -1.97
C PRO A 111 -13.84 -4.87 -3.39
N GLU A 112 -14.88 -5.03 -4.22
CA GLU A 112 -14.80 -4.67 -5.64
C GLU A 112 -14.48 -3.19 -5.88
N GLY A 113 -14.80 -2.31 -4.92
CA GLY A 113 -14.38 -0.90 -4.96
C GLY A 113 -12.86 -0.73 -4.98
N ARG A 114 -12.14 -1.50 -4.15
CA ARG A 114 -10.66 -1.48 -4.09
C ARG A 114 -10.03 -2.14 -5.30
N ARG A 115 -10.65 -3.20 -5.82
CA ARG A 115 -10.23 -3.82 -7.08
C ARG A 115 -10.40 -2.89 -8.27
N ARG A 116 -11.52 -2.15 -8.35
CA ARG A 116 -11.72 -1.12 -9.40
C ARG A 116 -10.73 0.03 -9.28
N TRP A 117 -10.50 0.53 -8.05
CA TRP A 117 -9.49 1.56 -7.80
C TRP A 117 -8.10 1.11 -8.27
N TRP A 118 -7.72 -0.14 -7.97
CA TRP A 118 -6.46 -0.72 -8.41
C TRP A 118 -6.35 -0.83 -9.93
N ARG A 119 -7.35 -1.42 -10.60
CA ARG A 119 -7.36 -1.56 -12.06
C ARG A 119 -7.30 -0.20 -12.78
N ALA A 120 -7.92 0.83 -12.21
CA ALA A 120 -7.88 2.19 -12.76
C ALA A 120 -6.47 2.79 -12.77
N LEU A 121 -5.51 2.25 -12.01
CA LEU A 121 -4.11 2.69 -12.06
C LEU A 121 -3.43 2.34 -13.40
N PHE A 122 -3.91 1.29 -14.07
CA PHE A 122 -3.34 0.74 -15.29
C PHE A 122 -4.26 0.91 -16.50
N SER A 123 -5.33 1.69 -16.35
CA SER A 123 -6.26 2.02 -17.42
C SER A 123 -5.97 3.45 -17.87
N ASP A 124 -5.75 3.65 -19.17
CA ASP A 124 -5.58 4.97 -19.79
C ASP A 124 -6.88 5.78 -19.82
#